data_AF-A0A540NQP2-F1
#
_entry.id   AF-A0A540NQP2-F1
#
_cell.length_a   1.000
_cell.length_b   1.000
_cell.length_c   1.000
_cell.angle_alpha   90.00
_cell.angle_beta   90.00
_cell.angle_gamma   90.00
#
_symmetry.space_group_name_H-M   'P 1'
#
loop_
_entity.id
_entity.type
_entity.pdbx_description
1 polymer ?
#
loop_
_entity_poly.entity_id
_entity_poly.type
_entity_poly.pdbx_seq_one_letter_code
_entity_poly.pdbx_strand_id
1 'polypeptide(L)'
;MTAACQKRNKMAMYLTSEAEELIEVIICLFSDRQLQGLSVLLHECMQSAISYFTENEWESSCEKIANSLACRVPKDVTCLRIVECISGVDTRSKLFRSAIAHQMLLSCYDHKAPNDEEILKLLIPVNVKDKKCDFSKMYIHLVLAENWLLSSQLVEDKPVLKAMWRLYLRNCSCLIASTDLRSFASKVRNKASYLLQGTITAD
;
A
#
# COMPACT_ATOMS: atom_id res chain seq x y z
N MET A 1 -8.21 -34.19 -31.80
CA MET A 1 -9.11 -33.13 -31.29
C MET A 1 -8.32 -31.84 -31.22
N THR A 2 -8.59 -30.93 -32.14
CA THR A 2 -7.97 -29.61 -32.24
C THR A 2 -8.56 -28.69 -31.16
N ALA A 3 -7.73 -28.29 -30.18
CA ALA A 3 -8.09 -27.26 -29.22
C ALA A 3 -8.12 -25.91 -29.96
N ALA A 4 -9.32 -25.41 -30.25
CA ALA A 4 -9.49 -24.08 -30.80
C ALA A 4 -9.14 -23.06 -29.71
N CYS A 5 -8.02 -22.36 -29.86
CA CYS A 5 -7.74 -21.12 -29.15
C CYS A 5 -8.83 -20.10 -29.49
N GLN A 6 -9.88 -20.02 -28.67
CA GLN A 6 -10.79 -18.88 -28.68
C GLN A 6 -10.01 -17.67 -28.16
N LYS A 7 -9.41 -16.93 -29.09
CA LYS A 7 -9.00 -15.55 -28.86
C LYS A 7 -10.29 -14.80 -28.55
N ARG A 8 -10.57 -14.58 -27.25
CA ARG A 8 -11.75 -13.87 -26.77
C ARG A 8 -11.78 -12.53 -27.48
N ASN A 9 -12.69 -12.37 -28.42
CA ASN A 9 -12.95 -11.08 -29.04
C ASN A 9 -13.62 -10.24 -27.95
N LYS A 10 -12.80 -9.58 -27.10
CA LYS A 10 -13.27 -8.63 -26.08
C LYS A 10 -13.90 -7.47 -26.85
N MET A 11 -15.18 -7.58 -27.20
CA MET A 11 -16.00 -6.38 -27.34
C MET A 11 -15.90 -5.70 -25.97
N ALA A 12 -15.28 -4.53 -25.93
CA ALA A 12 -15.07 -3.79 -24.69
C ALA A 12 -16.45 -3.59 -24.03
N MET A 13 -16.75 -4.36 -22.98
CA MET A 13 -18.02 -4.22 -22.26
C MET A 13 -18.04 -2.94 -21.42
N TYR A 14 -16.87 -2.36 -21.16
CA TYR A 14 -16.68 -1.14 -20.39
C TYR A 14 -15.68 -0.20 -21.08
N LEU A 15 -15.89 1.10 -20.94
CA LEU A 15 -14.83 2.09 -21.14
C LEU A 15 -13.78 1.94 -20.05
N THR A 16 -12.54 2.36 -20.32
CA THR A 16 -11.44 2.35 -19.35
C THR A 16 -11.83 3.05 -18.04
N SER A 17 -12.53 4.19 -18.12
CA SER A 17 -13.02 4.94 -16.96
C SER A 17 -14.07 4.17 -16.13
N GLU A 18 -14.96 3.43 -16.79
CA GLU A 18 -15.96 2.62 -16.07
C GLU A 18 -15.31 1.46 -15.32
N ALA A 19 -14.26 0.87 -15.90
CA ALA A 19 -13.46 -0.14 -15.21
C ALA A 19 -12.66 0.45 -14.03
N GLU A 20 -12.14 1.67 -14.17
CA GLU A 20 -11.47 2.40 -13.07
C GLU A 20 -12.45 2.64 -11.91
N GLU A 21 -13.63 3.19 -12.20
CA GLU A 21 -14.69 3.43 -11.23
C GLU A 21 -15.16 2.14 -10.54
N LEU A 22 -15.31 1.04 -11.30
CA LEU A 22 -15.67 -0.25 -10.74
C LEU A 22 -14.63 -0.75 -9.72
N ILE A 23 -13.33 -0.61 -10.01
CA ILE A 23 -12.27 -0.97 -9.07
C ILE A 23 -12.36 -0.11 -7.81
N GLU A 24 -12.54 1.20 -7.95
CA GLU A 24 -12.69 2.11 -6.80
C GLU A 24 -13.86 1.70 -5.91
N VAL A 25 -15.02 1.40 -6.50
CA VAL A 25 -16.21 0.93 -5.78
C VAL A 25 -15.90 -0.36 -5.03
N ILE A 26 -15.34 -1.37 -5.70
CA ILE A 26 -15.02 -2.65 -5.05
C ILE A 26 -14.07 -2.45 -3.86
N ILE A 27 -13.04 -1.61 -4.02
CA ILE A 27 -12.10 -1.28 -2.94
C ILE A 27 -12.81 -0.57 -1.78
N CYS A 28 -13.73 0.35 -2.07
CA CYS A 28 -14.50 1.02 -1.03
C CYS A 28 -15.41 0.03 -0.27
N LEU A 29 -15.98 -0.97 -0.95
CA LEU A 29 -16.78 -2.01 -0.31
C LEU A 29 -15.97 -2.84 0.69
N PHE A 30 -14.66 -3.07 0.45
CA PHE A 30 -13.78 -3.73 1.44
C PHE A 30 -13.59 -2.93 2.73
N SER A 31 -13.89 -1.63 2.72
CA SER A 31 -13.85 -0.81 3.93
C SER A 31 -15.06 -1.06 4.84
N ASP A 32 -16.18 -1.55 4.28
CA ASP A 32 -17.40 -1.84 5.02
C ASP A 32 -17.32 -3.22 5.70
N ARG A 33 -17.39 -3.21 7.04
CA ARG A 33 -17.37 -4.44 7.84
C ARG A 33 -18.60 -5.32 7.61
N GLN A 34 -19.74 -4.75 7.21
CA GLN A 34 -20.95 -5.51 6.95
C GLN A 34 -20.82 -6.40 5.70
N LEU A 35 -19.90 -6.04 4.80
CA LEU A 35 -19.67 -6.75 3.54
C LEU A 35 -18.52 -7.77 3.62
N GLN A 36 -17.97 -8.03 4.82
CA GLN A 36 -16.86 -8.96 4.99
C GLN A 36 -17.21 -10.39 4.50
N GLY A 37 -18.49 -10.78 4.59
CA GLY A 37 -18.99 -12.05 4.07
C GLY A 37 -18.93 -12.18 2.54
N LEU A 38 -18.77 -11.07 1.81
CA LEU A 38 -18.62 -11.03 0.36
C LEU A 38 -17.16 -10.95 -0.09
N SER A 39 -16.18 -11.00 0.84
CA SER A 39 -14.77 -10.77 0.54
C SER A 39 -14.24 -11.61 -0.63
N VAL A 40 -14.58 -12.90 -0.69
CA VAL A 40 -14.15 -13.80 -1.78
C VAL A 40 -14.67 -13.31 -3.13
N LEU A 41 -15.95 -12.98 -3.24
CA LEU A 41 -16.57 -12.49 -4.46
C LEU A 41 -16.00 -11.11 -4.87
N LEU A 42 -15.79 -10.23 -3.89
CA LEU A 42 -15.18 -8.92 -4.12
C LEU A 42 -13.74 -9.06 -4.62
N HIS A 43 -12.96 -10.01 -4.09
CA HIS A 43 -11.60 -10.28 -4.58
C HIS A 43 -11.61 -10.81 -6.02
N GLU A 44 -12.46 -11.79 -6.33
CA GLU A 44 -12.59 -12.33 -7.69
C GLU A 44 -13.03 -11.25 -8.70
N CYS A 45 -13.97 -10.39 -8.28
CA CYS A 45 -14.43 -9.26 -9.08
C CYS A 45 -13.31 -8.24 -9.31
N MET A 46 -12.59 -7.85 -8.25
CA MET A 46 -11.46 -6.92 -8.36
C MET A 46 -10.36 -7.48 -9.25
N GLN A 47 -10.00 -8.76 -9.11
CA GLN A 47 -8.98 -9.40 -9.96
C GLN A 47 -9.40 -9.44 -11.42
N SER A 48 -10.68 -9.70 -11.69
CA SER A 48 -11.24 -9.65 -13.04
C SER A 48 -11.20 -8.23 -13.62
N ALA A 49 -11.51 -7.22 -12.82
CA ALA A 49 -11.45 -5.81 -13.21
C ALA A 49 -10.01 -5.34 -13.47
N ILE A 50 -9.04 -5.71 -12.62
CA ILE A 50 -7.61 -5.43 -12.84
C ILE A 50 -7.11 -6.07 -14.14
N SER A 51 -7.53 -7.30 -14.41
CA SER A 51 -7.18 -8.08 -15.62
C SER A 51 -7.92 -7.61 -16.88
N TYR A 52 -8.86 -6.67 -16.76
CA TYR A 52 -9.58 -6.11 -17.89
C TYR A 52 -8.65 -5.29 -18.78
N PHE A 53 -7.88 -4.38 -18.16
CA PHE A 53 -7.01 -3.42 -18.81
C PHE A 53 -5.87 -4.09 -19.56
N THR A 54 -5.47 -3.52 -20.69
CA THR A 54 -4.18 -3.85 -21.32
C THR A 54 -3.01 -3.35 -20.46
N GLU A 55 -1.79 -3.80 -20.74
CA GLU A 55 -0.60 -3.30 -20.03
C GLU A 55 -0.44 -1.78 -20.16
N ASN A 56 -0.67 -1.23 -21.35
CA ASN A 56 -0.54 0.21 -21.62
C ASN A 56 -1.59 1.04 -20.88
N GLU A 57 -2.83 0.56 -20.80
CA GLU A 57 -3.89 1.26 -20.07
C GLU A 57 -3.64 1.20 -18.56
N TRP A 58 -3.18 0.04 -18.08
CA TRP A 58 -3.07 -0.24 -16.65
C TRP A 58 -2.13 0.69 -15.91
N GLU A 59 -0.98 1.04 -16.48
CA GLU A 59 -0.03 1.94 -15.83
C GLU A 59 -0.70 3.27 -15.47
N SER A 60 -1.39 3.89 -16.43
CA SER A 60 -2.11 5.15 -16.22
C SER A 60 -3.34 5.00 -15.32
N SER A 61 -4.09 3.90 -15.46
CA SER A 61 -5.29 3.64 -14.66
C SER A 61 -4.95 3.35 -13.20
N CYS A 62 -3.87 2.61 -12.95
CA CYS A 62 -3.36 2.31 -11.61
C CYS A 62 -3.06 3.59 -10.84
N GLU A 63 -2.35 4.55 -11.46
CA GLU A 63 -2.06 5.85 -10.84
C GLU A 63 -3.33 6.66 -10.58
N LYS A 64 -4.24 6.74 -11.56
CA LYS A 64 -5.52 7.46 -11.41
C LYS A 64 -6.36 6.92 -10.27
N ILE A 65 -6.54 5.59 -10.21
CA ILE A 65 -7.31 4.94 -9.14
C ILE A 65 -6.64 5.19 -7.79
N ALA A 66 -5.31 5.07 -7.70
CA ALA A 66 -4.58 5.32 -6.47
C ALA A 66 -4.74 6.77 -5.96
N ASN A 67 -4.63 7.76 -6.85
CA ASN A 67 -4.84 9.17 -6.54
C ASN A 67 -6.27 9.44 -6.09
N SER A 68 -7.24 8.87 -6.80
CA SER A 68 -8.66 9.00 -6.51
C SER A 68 -9.01 8.45 -5.13
N LEU A 69 -8.53 7.26 -4.79
CA LEU A 69 -8.71 6.64 -3.47
C LEU A 69 -8.02 7.45 -2.37
N ALA A 70 -6.77 7.89 -2.57
CA ALA A 70 -6.04 8.66 -1.56
C ALA A 70 -6.68 10.02 -1.22
N CYS A 71 -7.48 10.59 -2.13
CA CYS A 71 -8.27 11.79 -1.90
C CYS A 71 -9.53 11.55 -1.06
N ARG A 72 -10.13 10.36 -1.13
CA ARG A 72 -11.44 10.06 -0.51
C ARG A 72 -11.33 9.30 0.80
N VAL A 73 -10.27 8.50 0.95
CA VAL A 73 -10.11 7.57 2.07
C VAL A 73 -9.59 8.31 3.31
N PRO A 74 -10.20 8.09 4.50
CA PRO A 74 -9.67 8.61 5.74
C PRO A 74 -8.23 8.14 6.03
N LYS A 75 -7.40 9.05 6.54
CA LYS A 75 -6.00 8.81 6.92
C LYS A 75 -5.86 8.05 8.25
N ASP A 76 -6.76 7.10 8.49
CA ASP A 76 -6.84 6.26 9.68
C ASP A 76 -6.64 4.78 9.32
N VAL A 77 -7.00 3.86 10.21
CA VAL A 77 -6.86 2.41 9.94
C VAL A 77 -7.61 1.91 8.71
N THR A 78 -8.54 2.69 8.16
CA THR A 78 -9.26 2.40 6.90
C THR A 78 -8.32 2.34 5.71
N CYS A 79 -7.32 3.23 5.65
CA CYS A 79 -6.35 3.20 4.55
C CYS A 79 -5.57 1.87 4.51
N LEU A 80 -5.28 1.29 5.67
CA LEU A 80 -4.60 -0.01 5.76
C LEU A 80 -5.45 -1.14 5.19
N ARG A 81 -6.77 -1.12 5.46
CA ARG A 81 -7.70 -2.14 4.94
C ARG A 81 -7.77 -2.12 3.42
N ILE A 82 -7.76 -0.93 2.83
CA ILE A 82 -7.78 -0.75 1.39
C ILE A 82 -6.49 -1.27 0.74
N VAL A 83 -5.34 -1.01 1.35
CA VAL A 83 -4.07 -1.59 0.87
C VAL A 83 -4.08 -3.11 1.04
N GLU A 84 -4.57 -3.60 2.18
CA GLU A 84 -4.57 -5.03 2.52
C GLU A 84 -5.54 -5.86 1.67
N CYS A 85 -6.63 -5.28 1.16
CA CYS A 85 -7.58 -5.99 0.31
C CYS A 85 -7.02 -6.28 -1.10
N ILE A 86 -6.00 -5.55 -1.55
CA ILE A 86 -5.37 -5.83 -2.85
C ILE A 86 -4.44 -7.02 -2.70
N SER A 87 -4.58 -8.02 -3.59
CA SER A 87 -3.77 -9.23 -3.51
C SER A 87 -2.28 -8.87 -3.69
N GLY A 88 -1.41 -9.49 -2.88
CA GLY A 88 0.03 -9.37 -3.03
C GLY A 88 0.65 -10.52 -3.81
N VAL A 89 -0.13 -11.22 -4.67
CA VAL A 89 0.29 -12.49 -5.27
C VAL A 89 0.96 -12.26 -6.62
N ASP A 90 0.24 -11.68 -7.57
CA ASP A 90 0.74 -11.39 -8.91
C ASP A 90 1.43 -10.02 -8.97
N THR A 91 2.33 -9.85 -9.95
CA THR A 91 3.12 -8.62 -10.12
C THR A 91 2.24 -7.39 -10.27
N ARG A 92 1.13 -7.50 -10.99
CA ARG A 92 0.25 -6.39 -11.30
C ARG A 92 -0.48 -5.89 -10.06
N SER A 93 -1.04 -6.80 -9.27
CA SER A 93 -1.66 -6.47 -7.98
C SER A 93 -0.65 -5.97 -6.95
N LYS A 94 0.58 -6.50 -6.93
CA LYS A 94 1.67 -5.98 -6.08
C LYS A 94 2.02 -4.52 -6.40
N LEU A 95 2.19 -4.19 -7.68
CA LEU A 95 2.47 -2.83 -8.12
C LEU A 95 1.31 -1.89 -7.78
N PHE A 96 0.07 -2.34 -7.95
CA PHE A 96 -1.11 -1.56 -7.61
C PHE A 96 -1.25 -1.30 -6.11
N ARG A 97 -1.02 -2.34 -5.30
CA ARG A 97 -0.94 -2.23 -3.84
C ARG A 97 0.13 -1.24 -3.40
N SER A 98 1.30 -1.27 -4.05
CA SER A 98 2.36 -0.29 -3.84
C SER A 98 1.90 1.13 -4.20
N ALA A 99 1.29 1.32 -5.37
CA ALA A 99 0.83 2.63 -5.84
C ALA A 99 -0.21 3.25 -4.89
N ILE A 100 -1.18 2.46 -4.42
CA ILE A 100 -2.17 2.92 -3.45
C ILE A 100 -1.52 3.26 -2.12
N ALA A 101 -0.64 2.40 -1.60
CA ALA A 101 0.05 2.65 -0.35
C ALA A 101 0.90 3.93 -0.41
N HIS A 102 1.58 4.17 -1.54
CA HIS A 102 2.34 5.38 -1.82
C HIS A 102 1.45 6.63 -1.81
N GLN A 103 0.35 6.63 -2.57
CA GLN A 103 -0.54 7.79 -2.64
C GLN A 103 -1.24 8.08 -1.30
N MET A 104 -1.61 7.04 -0.55
CA MET A 104 -2.15 7.21 0.80
C MET A 104 -1.11 7.80 1.77
N LEU A 105 0.15 7.39 1.65
CA LEU A 105 1.24 7.93 2.46
C LEU A 105 1.51 9.41 2.10
N LEU A 106 1.53 9.76 0.81
CA LEU A 106 1.62 11.15 0.34
C LEU A 106 0.48 12.01 0.89
N SER A 107 -0.75 11.49 0.84
CA SER A 107 -1.94 12.16 1.39
C SER A 107 -1.81 12.41 2.89
N CYS A 108 -1.17 11.52 3.66
CA CYS A 108 -0.88 11.74 5.09
C CYS A 108 -0.01 12.97 5.39
N TYR A 109 0.72 13.46 4.38
CA TYR A 109 1.60 14.63 4.42
C TYR A 109 1.15 15.76 3.48
N ASP A 110 -0.13 15.79 3.10
CA ASP A 110 -0.72 16.80 2.21
C ASP A 110 0.02 16.93 0.87
N HIS A 111 0.54 15.82 0.33
CA HIS A 111 1.27 15.77 -0.94
C HIS A 111 2.50 16.71 -0.99
N LYS A 112 3.12 17.00 0.17
CA LYS A 112 4.28 17.91 0.29
C LYS A 112 5.61 17.29 -0.18
N ALA A 113 5.65 15.99 -0.47
CA ALA A 113 6.87 15.31 -0.89
C ALA A 113 6.90 15.14 -2.42
N PRO A 114 7.83 15.81 -3.13
CA PRO A 114 7.91 15.77 -4.59
C PRO A 114 8.51 14.47 -5.15
N ASN A 115 9.10 13.62 -4.31
CA ASN A 115 9.72 12.36 -4.73
C ASN A 115 9.81 11.35 -3.56
N ASP A 116 10.17 10.11 -3.89
CA ASP A 116 10.28 8.98 -2.94
C ASP A 116 11.19 9.28 -1.73
N GLU A 117 12.33 9.94 -1.95
CA GLU A 117 13.27 10.26 -0.87
C GLU A 117 12.68 11.28 0.10
N GLU A 118 11.98 12.28 -0.40
CA GLU A 118 11.32 13.29 0.43
C GLU A 118 10.23 12.68 1.32
N ILE A 119 9.53 11.64 0.86
CA ILE A 119 8.57 10.91 1.70
C ILE A 119 9.29 10.24 2.87
N LEU A 120 10.40 9.54 2.61
CA LEU A 120 11.18 8.89 3.67
C LEU A 120 11.80 9.91 4.63
N LYS A 121 12.24 11.09 4.14
CA LYS A 121 12.72 12.19 4.98
C LYS A 121 11.64 12.67 5.95
N LEU A 122 10.36 12.64 5.57
CA LEU A 122 9.24 12.99 6.45
C LEU A 122 8.94 11.91 7.51
N LEU A 123 9.30 10.65 7.25
CA LEU A 123 9.10 9.53 8.18
C LEU A 123 10.19 9.42 9.25
N ILE A 124 11.44 9.71 8.90
CA ILE A 124 12.60 9.49 9.78
C ILE A 124 12.58 10.29 11.11
N PRO A 125 12.23 11.61 11.15
CA PRO A 125 12.49 12.46 12.31
C PRO A 125 11.45 12.38 13.44
N VAL A 126 10.95 11.17 13.77
CA VAL A 126 9.94 11.03 14.82
C VAL A 126 10.56 11.03 16.22
N ASN A 127 10.16 12.01 17.05
CA ASN A 127 10.53 12.05 18.46
C ASN A 127 9.66 11.12 19.30
N VAL A 128 10.02 9.83 19.33
CA VAL A 128 9.29 8.81 20.09
C VAL A 128 9.28 9.06 21.60
N LYS A 129 10.19 9.89 22.14
CA LYS A 129 10.22 10.24 23.57
C LYS A 129 9.20 11.32 23.94
N ASP A 130 8.70 12.07 22.96
CA ASP A 130 7.64 13.06 23.19
C ASP A 130 6.37 12.32 23.64
N LYS A 131 5.77 12.78 24.74
CA LYS A 131 4.49 12.26 25.25
C LYS A 131 3.35 12.44 24.24
N LYS A 132 3.45 13.43 23.35
CA LYS A 132 2.49 13.70 22.27
C LYS A 132 2.73 12.87 21.00
N CYS A 133 3.77 12.03 20.97
CA CYS A 133 4.04 11.16 19.83
C CYS A 133 2.84 10.23 19.56
N ASP A 134 2.30 10.29 18.36
CA ASP A 134 1.17 9.48 17.93
C ASP A 134 1.65 8.17 17.28
N PHE A 135 1.75 7.11 18.10
CA PHE A 135 2.13 5.79 17.61
C PHE A 135 1.10 5.14 16.70
N SER A 136 -0.17 5.52 16.77
CA SER A 136 -1.19 5.02 15.85
C SER A 136 -0.89 5.54 14.45
N LYS A 137 -0.62 6.84 14.32
CA LYS A 137 -0.20 7.45 13.06
C LYS A 137 1.13 6.86 12.56
N MET A 138 2.11 6.67 13.44
CA MET A 138 3.36 5.99 13.07
C MET A 138 3.12 4.57 12.55
N TYR A 139 2.22 3.81 13.17
CA TYR A 139 1.90 2.45 12.72
C TYR A 139 1.29 2.46 11.33
N ILE A 140 0.36 3.38 11.06
CA ILE A 140 -0.23 3.56 9.74
C ILE A 140 0.85 3.87 8.71
N HIS A 141 1.71 4.85 8.98
CA HIS A 141 2.81 5.21 8.08
C HIS A 141 3.77 4.05 7.83
N LEU A 142 4.10 3.27 8.88
CA LEU A 142 4.99 2.11 8.77
C LEU A 142 4.40 1.03 7.87
N VAL A 143 3.11 0.74 7.98
CA VAL A 143 2.42 -0.25 7.13
C VAL A 143 2.31 0.26 5.70
N LEU A 144 1.95 1.53 5.48
CA LEU A 144 1.89 2.10 4.14
C LEU A 144 3.28 2.09 3.48
N ALA A 145 4.33 2.50 4.19
CA ALA A 145 5.70 2.48 3.68
C ALA A 145 6.17 1.07 3.34
N GLU A 146 5.88 0.06 4.18
CA GLU A 146 6.17 -1.34 3.87
C GLU A 146 5.50 -1.78 2.55
N ASN A 147 4.20 -1.52 2.40
CA ASN A 147 3.46 -1.96 1.21
C ASN A 147 3.91 -1.24 -0.07
N TRP A 148 4.27 0.04 0.05
CA TRP A 148 4.86 0.81 -1.04
C TRP A 148 6.24 0.27 -1.44
N LEU A 149 7.14 0.13 -0.48
CA LEU A 149 8.56 -0.13 -0.75
C LEU A 149 8.84 -1.59 -1.12
N LEU A 150 8.12 -2.54 -0.52
CA LEU A 150 8.41 -3.97 -0.71
C LEU A 150 7.62 -4.61 -1.85
N SER A 151 6.49 -4.02 -2.28
CA SER A 151 5.68 -4.62 -3.36
C SER A 151 6.16 -4.24 -4.77
N SER A 152 7.04 -3.25 -4.90
CA SER A 152 7.48 -2.67 -6.19
C SER A 152 8.93 -2.99 -6.58
N GLN A 153 9.65 -3.79 -5.78
CA GLN A 153 11.12 -3.96 -5.89
C GLN A 153 11.92 -2.64 -5.81
N LEU A 154 11.28 -1.51 -5.53
CA LEU A 154 11.89 -0.17 -5.52
C LEU A 154 13.09 -0.06 -4.58
N VAL A 155 13.08 -0.82 -3.47
CA VAL A 155 14.16 -0.89 -2.50
C VAL A 155 15.37 -1.67 -3.02
N GLU A 156 15.17 -2.63 -3.92
CA GLU A 156 16.25 -3.40 -4.55
C GLU A 156 16.98 -2.52 -5.58
N ASP A 157 16.23 -1.68 -6.30
CA ASP A 157 16.76 -0.85 -7.39
C ASP A 157 17.41 0.46 -6.92
N LYS A 158 17.04 0.98 -5.74
CA LYS A 158 17.48 2.28 -5.24
C LYS A 158 18.18 2.17 -3.87
N PRO A 159 19.52 2.06 -3.83
CA PRO A 159 20.29 1.90 -2.58
C PRO A 159 20.05 3.00 -1.55
N VAL A 160 19.80 4.24 -2.00
CA VAL A 160 19.49 5.38 -1.11
C VAL A 160 18.18 5.15 -0.36
N LEU A 161 17.11 4.74 -1.06
CA LEU A 161 15.82 4.43 -0.42
C LEU A 161 15.96 3.25 0.55
N LYS A 162 16.73 2.22 0.19
CA LYS A 162 17.02 1.08 1.07
C LYS A 162 17.69 1.53 2.38
N ALA A 163 18.68 2.41 2.31
CA ALA A 163 19.36 2.95 3.48
C ALA A 163 18.42 3.78 4.36
N MET A 164 17.60 4.65 3.75
CA MET A 164 16.63 5.49 4.46
C MET A 164 15.52 4.68 5.13
N TRP A 165 15.00 3.66 4.44
CA TRP A 165 14.03 2.72 4.99
C TRP A 165 14.60 1.96 6.19
N ARG A 166 15.82 1.41 6.08
CA ARG A 166 16.52 0.76 7.20
C ARG A 166 16.71 1.71 8.38
N LEU A 167 17.04 2.98 8.13
CA LEU A 167 17.16 3.98 9.19
C LEU A 167 15.83 4.23 9.89
N TYR A 168 14.74 4.39 9.14
CA TYR A 168 13.41 4.56 9.71
C TYR A 168 12.98 3.34 10.55
N LEU A 169 13.21 2.13 10.06
CA LEU A 169 12.96 0.89 10.81
C LEU A 169 13.77 0.80 12.11
N ARG A 170 15.05 1.18 12.08
CA ARG A 170 15.91 1.24 13.27
C ARG A 170 15.39 2.26 14.28
N ASN A 171 14.95 3.44 13.84
CA ASN A 171 14.37 4.43 14.74
C ASN A 171 13.10 3.88 15.41
N CYS A 172 12.21 3.25 14.65
CA CYS A 172 10.98 2.66 15.19
C CYS A 172 11.23 1.47 16.14
N SER A 173 12.23 0.64 15.86
CA SER A 173 12.51 -0.56 16.67
C SER A 173 13.38 -0.28 17.90
N CYS A 174 14.40 0.58 17.79
CA CYS A 174 15.39 0.80 18.85
C CYS A 174 15.05 1.96 19.79
N LEU A 175 14.35 2.99 19.30
CA LEU A 175 14.09 4.19 20.12
C LEU A 175 12.80 4.06 20.95
N ILE A 176 11.90 3.16 20.58
CA ILE A 176 10.68 2.85 21.36
C ILE A 176 11.04 1.84 22.44
N ALA A 177 11.00 2.25 23.70
CA ALA A 177 11.34 1.40 24.84
C ALA A 177 10.36 0.22 24.97
N SER A 178 10.85 -0.92 25.49
CA SER A 178 10.00 -2.09 25.72
C SER A 178 8.97 -1.92 26.82
N THR A 179 9.22 -0.97 27.70
CA THR A 179 8.36 -0.55 28.79
C THR A 179 7.39 0.57 28.36
N ASP A 180 7.39 0.98 27.09
CA ASP A 180 6.44 1.97 26.59
C ASP A 180 5.06 1.33 26.40
N LEU A 181 4.15 1.64 27.33
CA LEU A 181 2.79 1.09 27.35
C LEU A 181 1.78 1.96 26.59
N ARG A 182 2.22 3.02 25.90
CA ARG A 182 1.33 3.85 25.08
C ARG A 182 0.73 3.01 23.95
N SER A 183 -0.53 3.31 23.61
CA SER A 183 -1.25 2.59 22.56
C SER A 183 -0.43 2.56 21.26
N PHE A 184 -0.41 1.41 20.58
CA PHE A 184 0.38 1.13 19.36
C PHE A 184 1.91 1.14 19.49
N ALA A 185 2.52 1.59 20.60
CA ALA A 185 3.98 1.65 20.75
C ALA A 185 4.65 0.28 20.50
N SER A 186 4.14 -0.76 21.16
CA SER A 186 4.62 -2.13 21.00
C SER A 186 4.37 -2.68 19.58
N LYS A 187 3.26 -2.30 18.92
CA LYS A 187 2.95 -2.72 17.54
C LYS A 187 3.94 -2.12 16.54
N VAL A 188 4.23 -0.82 16.65
CA VAL A 188 5.22 -0.13 15.80
C VAL A 188 6.59 -0.78 15.95
N ARG A 189 7.05 -0.92 17.20
CA ARG A 189 8.36 -1.50 17.51
C ARG A 189 8.49 -2.93 17.01
N ASN A 190 7.52 -3.79 17.29
CA ASN A 190 7.58 -5.21 16.91
C ASN A 190 7.54 -5.37 15.39
N LYS A 191 6.66 -4.62 14.69
CA LYS A 191 6.59 -4.64 13.23
C LYS A 191 7.89 -4.14 12.61
N ALA A 192 8.44 -3.04 13.10
CA ALA A 192 9.70 -2.49 12.60
C ALA A 192 10.86 -3.47 12.82
N SER A 193 10.92 -4.13 13.97
CA SER A 193 11.93 -5.14 14.26
C SER A 193 11.82 -6.36 13.34
N TYR A 194 10.59 -6.85 13.08
CA TYR A 194 10.34 -7.94 12.15
C TYR A 194 10.80 -7.59 10.73
N LEU A 195 10.44 -6.40 10.24
CA LEU A 195 10.84 -5.92 8.92
C LEU A 195 12.35 -5.73 8.82
N LEU A 196 12.99 -5.21 9.85
CA LEU A 196 14.44 -5.03 9.86
C LEU A 196 15.17 -6.38 9.74
N GLN A 197 14.70 -7.42 10.43
CA GLN A 197 15.24 -8.78 10.30
C GLN A 197 15.11 -9.32 8.87
N GLY A 198 13.94 -9.15 8.25
CA GLY A 198 13.72 -9.57 6.85
C GLY A 198 14.60 -8.82 5.84
N THR A 199 14.95 -7.56 6.12
CA THR A 199 15.88 -6.80 5.26
C THR A 199 17.34 -7.21 5.43
N ILE A 200 17.73 -7.92 6.49
CA ILE A 200 19.12 -8.38 6.73
C ILE A 200 19.40 -9.70 5.98
N THR A 201 18.38 -10.52 5.75
CA THR A 201 18.51 -11.83 5.10
C THR A 201 18.52 -11.79 3.56
N ALA A 202 18.38 -10.61 2.96
CA ALA A 202 18.33 -10.40 1.51
C ALA A 202 19.58 -9.70 0.93
N ASP A 203 20.63 -9.56 1.74
CA ASP A 203 22.00 -9.19 1.31
C ASP A 203 22.89 -10.45 1.31
#